data_AF-A0A521PJ78-F1
#
_entry.id   AF-A0A521PJ78-F1
#
_cell.length_a   1.000
_cell.length_b   1.000
_cell.length_c   1.000
_cell.angle_alpha   90.00
_cell.angle_beta   90.00
_cell.angle_gamma   90.00
#
_symmetry.space_group_name_H-M   'P 1'
#
loop_
_entity.id
_entity.type
_entity.pdbx_description
1 polymer ?
#
loop_
_entity_poly.entity_id
_entity_poly.type
_entity_poly.pdbx_seq_one_letter_code
_entity_poly.pdbx_strand_id
1 'polypeptide(L)'
;MDKAFMPVDNATVTVSVSTSSQPGAIKSRPTGAFQLRLHNSLAGLVFYRVGDSGVQATAADVPLPAGAVEVITVKNSDSRPDTHIAFIAASGAGAVYASTGNGI
;
A
#
# COMPACT_ATOMS: atom_id res chain seq x y z
N MET A 1 1.54 14.20 20.37
CA MET A 1 0.57 13.22 19.86
C MET A 1 1.38 12.18 19.10
N ASP A 2 1.59 11.02 19.71
CA ASP A 2 2.24 9.93 19.01
C ASP A 2 1.28 9.45 17.91
N LYS A 3 1.74 9.45 16.67
CA LYS A 3 0.94 8.89 15.57
C LYS A 3 0.84 7.39 15.83
N ALA A 4 -0.37 6.81 15.71
CA ALA A 4 -0.68 5.39 15.93
C ALA A 4 -0.05 4.44 14.88
N PHE A 5 1.16 4.75 14.42
CA PHE A 5 1.93 4.02 13.42
C PHE A 5 3.42 4.27 13.64
N MET A 6 4.17 3.20 13.88
CA MET A 6 5.63 3.20 13.98
C MET A 6 6.22 2.45 12.77
N PRO A 7 6.92 3.12 11.84
CA PRO A 7 7.54 2.45 10.69
C PRO A 7 8.65 1.50 11.13
N VAL A 8 8.78 0.37 10.44
CA VAL A 8 9.95 -0.52 10.59
C VAL A 8 11.12 -0.02 9.73
N ASP A 9 12.33 -0.55 9.95
CA ASP A 9 13.49 -0.16 9.14
C ASP A 9 13.33 -0.59 7.67
N ASN A 10 13.78 0.26 6.74
CA ASN A 10 13.58 0.11 5.30
C ASN A 10 12.11 -0.20 4.91
N ALA A 11 11.14 0.37 5.64
CA ALA A 11 9.71 0.06 5.48
C ALA A 11 9.06 0.51 4.17
N THR A 12 9.64 1.51 3.49
CA THR A 12 8.92 2.23 2.42
C THR A 12 9.28 1.69 1.04
N VAL A 13 8.25 1.28 0.31
CA VAL A 13 8.29 1.06 -1.13
C VAL A 13 7.65 2.27 -1.83
N THR A 14 8.30 2.72 -2.90
CA THR A 14 7.75 3.73 -3.81
C THR A 14 7.28 3.01 -5.06
N VAL A 15 5.99 3.13 -5.40
CA VAL A 15 5.41 2.52 -6.59
C VAL A 15 5.12 3.61 -7.61
N SER A 16 5.67 3.48 -8.81
CA SER A 16 5.29 4.34 -9.94
C SER A 16 3.93 3.87 -10.45
N VAL A 17 2.89 4.69 -10.29
CA VAL A 17 1.51 4.34 -10.62
C VAL A 17 1.10 5.01 -11.92
N SER A 18 0.30 4.32 -12.73
CA SER A 18 -0.32 4.82 -13.96
C SER A 18 -1.76 4.30 -14.07
N THR A 19 -2.41 4.50 -15.21
CA THR A 19 -3.72 3.89 -15.52
C THR A 19 -3.66 2.38 -15.80
N SER A 20 -2.51 1.75 -15.60
CA SER A 20 -2.34 0.30 -15.53
C SER A 20 -2.01 -0.12 -14.10
N SER A 21 -2.34 -1.35 -13.72
CA SER A 21 -2.00 -1.84 -12.39
C SER A 21 -0.48 -1.98 -12.22
N GLN A 22 0.03 -1.49 -11.12
CA GLN A 22 1.45 -1.48 -10.78
C GLN A 22 1.64 -2.09 -9.38
N PRO A 23 2.24 -3.29 -9.27
CA PRO A 23 2.53 -3.92 -7.99
C PRO A 23 3.83 -3.38 -7.37
N GLY A 24 3.85 -3.28 -6.04
CA GLY A 24 5.04 -3.01 -5.23
C GLY A 24 5.21 -4.05 -4.14
N ALA A 25 6.42 -4.56 -3.98
CA ALA A 25 6.75 -5.49 -2.90
C ALA A 25 6.69 -4.77 -1.54
N ILE A 26 5.94 -5.33 -0.60
CA ILE A 26 5.88 -4.86 0.79
C ILE A 26 7.22 -5.20 1.45
N LYS A 27 7.92 -4.18 1.96
CA LYS A 27 9.21 -4.37 2.62
C LYS A 27 9.07 -4.75 4.10
N SER A 28 10.08 -5.43 4.64
CA SER A 28 10.22 -5.77 6.07
C SER A 28 8.93 -6.32 6.68
N ARG A 29 8.37 -7.37 6.04
CA ARG A 29 7.13 -8.04 6.45
C ARG A 29 7.30 -8.67 7.85
N PRO A 30 6.66 -8.14 8.91
CA PRO A 30 6.58 -8.87 10.16
C PRO A 30 5.75 -10.15 9.91
N THR A 31 6.12 -11.25 10.54
CA THR A 31 5.20 -12.40 10.63
C THR A 31 3.93 -11.99 11.36
N GLY A 32 2.77 -12.45 10.90
CA GLY A 32 1.47 -12.06 11.46
C GLY A 32 0.95 -10.70 10.96
N ALA A 33 -0.04 -10.15 11.68
CA ALA A 33 -0.68 -8.91 11.30
C ALA A 33 0.27 -7.71 11.43
N PHE A 34 0.25 -6.82 10.44
CA PHE A 34 1.06 -5.60 10.41
C PHE A 34 0.25 -4.44 9.84
N GLN A 35 0.78 -3.22 9.92
CA GLN A 35 0.16 -2.05 9.34
C GLN A 35 0.90 -1.56 8.09
N LEU A 36 0.14 -1.06 7.13
CA LEU A 36 0.66 -0.29 6.01
C LEU A 36 0.15 1.15 6.10
N ARG A 37 1.07 2.11 6.09
CA ARG A 37 0.75 3.52 5.84
C ARG A 37 0.91 3.80 4.35
N LEU A 38 -0.19 4.15 3.70
CA LEU A 38 -0.26 4.50 2.29
C LEU A 38 -0.29 6.02 2.15
N HIS A 39 0.40 6.56 1.15
CA HIS A 39 0.32 7.97 0.79
C HIS A 39 0.22 8.13 -0.72
N ASN A 40 -0.91 8.66 -1.18
CA ASN A 40 -1.11 9.02 -2.58
C ASN A 40 -0.61 10.45 -2.82
N SER A 41 0.55 10.60 -3.49
CA SER A 41 1.08 11.93 -3.81
C SER A 41 0.58 12.48 -5.15
N LEU A 42 -0.35 11.80 -5.82
CA LEU A 42 -0.96 12.28 -7.06
C LEU A 42 -2.05 13.30 -6.73
N ALA A 43 -2.36 14.15 -7.71
CA ALA A 43 -3.54 15.02 -7.70
C ALA A 43 -4.84 14.27 -8.05
N GLY A 44 -4.75 13.00 -8.46
CA GLY A 44 -5.86 12.16 -8.88
C GLY A 44 -6.13 11.00 -7.92
N LEU A 45 -7.28 10.36 -8.10
CA LEU A 45 -7.69 9.18 -7.36
C LEU A 45 -6.83 7.97 -7.73
N VAL A 46 -6.41 7.20 -6.74
CA VAL A 46 -5.76 5.89 -6.90
C VAL A 46 -6.63 4.82 -6.26
N PHE A 47 -6.60 3.61 -6.79
CA PHE A 47 -7.18 2.43 -6.15
C PHE A 47 -6.07 1.45 -5.79
N TYR A 48 -6.24 0.72 -4.69
CA TYR A 48 -5.23 -0.24 -4.24
C TYR A 48 -5.83 -1.58 -3.82
N ARG A 49 -4.99 -2.61 -3.91
CA ARG A 49 -5.30 -3.96 -3.45
C ARG A 49 -4.05 -4.62 -2.87
N VAL A 50 -4.19 -5.24 -1.71
CA VAL A 50 -3.13 -6.04 -1.07
C VAL A 50 -3.27 -7.50 -1.52
N GLY A 51 -2.16 -8.20 -1.71
CA GLY A 51 -2.17 -9.60 -2.16
C GLY A 51 -0.79 -10.23 -2.28
N ASP A 52 -0.72 -11.35 -3.02
CA ASP A 52 0.54 -12.00 -3.41
C ASP A 52 1.24 -11.27 -4.57
N SER A 53 2.36 -11.81 -5.05
CA SER A 53 3.13 -11.21 -6.16
C SER A 53 2.36 -11.07 -7.48
N GLY A 54 1.23 -11.75 -7.65
CA GLY A 54 0.36 -11.64 -8.81
C GLY A 54 -0.77 -10.61 -8.64
N VAL A 55 -0.84 -9.89 -7.51
CA VAL A 55 -1.93 -8.96 -7.24
C VAL A 55 -2.05 -7.87 -8.32
N GLN A 56 -3.28 -7.64 -8.77
CA GLN A 56 -3.65 -6.59 -9.70
C GLN A 56 -4.75 -5.75 -9.06
N ALA A 57 -4.56 -4.43 -9.08
CA ALA A 57 -5.55 -3.45 -8.67
C ALA A 57 -6.38 -2.98 -9.87
N THR A 58 -7.64 -2.69 -9.59
CA THR A 58 -8.67 -2.26 -10.53
C THR A 58 -9.43 -1.05 -9.96
N ALA A 59 -10.19 -0.35 -10.80
CA ALA A 59 -11.01 0.78 -10.36
C ALA A 59 -12.18 0.40 -9.43
N ALA A 60 -12.40 -0.91 -9.17
CA ALA A 60 -13.39 -1.41 -8.24
C ALA A 60 -12.82 -1.73 -6.85
N ASP A 61 -11.49 -1.66 -6.68
CA ASP A 61 -10.82 -1.90 -5.40
C ASP A 61 -10.89 -0.66 -4.49
N VAL A 62 -10.10 -0.63 -3.41
CA VAL A 62 -10.23 0.39 -2.37
C VAL A 62 -9.72 1.75 -2.86
N PRO A 63 -10.54 2.82 -2.81
CA PRO A 63 -10.12 4.15 -3.24
C PRO A 63 -9.22 4.83 -2.21
N LEU A 64 -8.12 5.41 -2.70
CA LEU A 64 -7.19 6.26 -1.96
C LEU A 64 -7.19 7.67 -2.60
N PRO A 65 -7.93 8.64 -2.02
CA PRO A 65 -8.05 9.99 -2.58
C PRO A 65 -6.72 10.71 -2.78
N ALA A 66 -6.72 11.74 -3.63
CA ALA A 66 -5.56 12.57 -3.88
C ALA A 66 -5.01 13.20 -2.58
N GLY A 67 -3.70 13.12 -2.37
CA GLY A 67 -3.04 13.63 -1.15
C GLY A 67 -3.36 12.86 0.13
N ALA A 68 -4.18 11.80 0.06
CA ALA A 68 -4.59 11.08 1.25
C ALA A 68 -3.44 10.26 1.85
N VAL A 69 -3.44 10.19 3.17
CA VAL A 69 -2.66 9.23 3.95
C VAL A 69 -3.63 8.30 4.65
N GLU A 70 -3.48 6.99 4.42
CA GLU A 70 -4.31 5.96 5.02
C GLU A 70 -3.42 4.97 5.78
N VAL A 71 -3.92 4.43 6.90
CA VAL A 71 -3.26 3.32 7.61
C VAL A 71 -4.21 2.14 7.64
N ILE A 72 -3.78 1.02 7.07
CA ILE A 72 -4.55 -0.22 7.06
C ILE A 72 -3.83 -1.31 7.83
N THR A 73 -4.61 -2.22 8.42
CA THR A 73 -4.08 -3.45 9.01
C THR A 73 -4.16 -4.58 7.99
N VAL A 74 -3.02 -5.15 7.63
CA VAL A 74 -2.93 -6.35 6.78
C VAL A 74 -2.96 -7.57 7.70
N LYS A 75 -4.06 -8.33 7.65
CA LYS A 75 -4.20 -9.60 8.39
C LYS A 75 -3.42 -10.69 7.67
N ASN A 76 -2.12 -10.72 7.89
CA ASN A 76 -1.25 -11.67 7.21
C ASN A 76 -1.27 -13.02 7.90
N SER A 77 -1.63 -14.08 7.17
CA SER A 77 -1.54 -15.46 7.65
C SER A 77 -0.28 -16.13 7.10
N ASP A 78 0.33 -17.03 7.88
CA ASP A 78 1.56 -17.71 7.44
C ASP A 78 1.32 -18.68 6.27
N SER A 79 0.11 -19.20 6.10
CA SER A 79 -0.24 -20.14 5.03
C SER A 79 -0.47 -19.47 3.67
N ARG A 80 -0.80 -18.18 3.64
CA ARG A 80 -1.00 -17.43 2.40
C ARG A 80 -0.67 -15.96 2.60
N PRO A 81 0.62 -15.60 2.55
CA PRO A 81 1.01 -14.29 2.96
C PRO A 81 0.83 -13.25 1.85
N ASP A 82 0.19 -12.15 2.19
CA ASP A 82 0.24 -10.93 1.40
C ASP A 82 1.66 -10.38 1.44
N THR A 83 2.23 -10.20 0.25
CA THR A 83 3.62 -9.79 0.04
C THR A 83 3.72 -8.54 -0.81
N HIS A 84 2.64 -8.15 -1.47
CA HIS A 84 2.61 -7.05 -2.40
C HIS A 84 1.34 -6.22 -2.19
N ILE A 85 1.44 -4.98 -2.66
CA ILE A 85 0.30 -4.09 -2.83
C ILE A 85 0.35 -3.57 -4.26
N ALA A 86 -0.77 -3.67 -4.97
CA ALA A 86 -0.94 -3.08 -6.29
C ALA A 86 -1.70 -1.77 -6.20
N PHE A 87 -1.36 -0.85 -7.09
CA PHE A 87 -2.02 0.43 -7.26
C PHE A 87 -2.42 0.64 -8.72
N ILE A 88 -3.49 1.39 -8.95
CA ILE A 88 -3.90 1.86 -10.28
C ILE A 88 -4.46 3.28 -10.14
N ALA A 89 -3.99 4.21 -10.96
CA ALA A 89 -4.52 5.57 -10.99
C ALA A 89 -5.80 5.60 -11.85
N ALA A 90 -6.81 6.31 -11.38
CA ALA A 90 -8.00 6.60 -12.19
C ALA A 90 -7.64 7.39 -13.46
N SER A 91 -6.63 8.25 -13.36
CA SER A 91 -6.05 9.01 -14.45
C SER A 91 -4.62 9.45 -14.12
N GLY A 92 -3.84 9.78 -15.16
CA GLY A 92 -2.48 10.29 -15.00
C GLY A 92 -1.47 9.26 -14.50
N ALA A 93 -0.31 9.75 -14.07
CA ALA A 93 0.77 8.95 -13.52
C ALA A 93 1.49 9.71 -12.39
N GLY A 94 2.16 8.97 -11.51
CA GLY A 94 2.89 9.53 -10.38
C GLY A 94 3.41 8.47 -9.43
N ALA A 95 3.53 8.81 -8.15
CA ALA A 95 4.05 7.91 -7.13
C ALA A 95 3.07 7.70 -5.97
N VAL A 96 2.99 6.47 -5.49
CA VAL A 96 2.35 6.14 -4.23
C VAL A 96 3.39 5.49 -3.32
N TYR A 97 3.35 5.86 -2.04
CA TYR A 97 4.26 5.34 -1.04
C TYR A 97 3.52 4.40 -0.12
N ALA A 98 4.07 3.21 0.11
CA ALA A 98 3.56 2.28 1.10
C ALA A 98 4.67 2.00 2.12
N SER A 99 4.44 2.34 3.38
CA SER A 99 5.36 2.11 4.49
C SER A 99 4.81 1.01 5.40
N THR A 100 5.59 -0.05 5.61
CA THR A 100 5.30 -1.06 6.64
C THR A 100 5.56 -0.52 8.05
N GLY A 101 4.74 -0.91 9.01
CA GLY A 101 4.93 -0.53 10.41
C GLY A 101 4.05 -1.32 11.36
N ASN A 102 4.14 -0.94 12.64
CA ASN A 102 3.34 -1.48 13.73
C ASN A 102 2.35 -0.42 14.23
N GLY A 103 1.16 -0.86 14.63
CA GLY A 103 0.26 -0.04 15.44
C GLY A 103 0.80 0.05 16.86
N ILE A 104 0.68 1.23 17.46
CA ILE A 104 0.97 1.47 18.88
C ILE A 104 -0.31 1.69 19.67
#